data_AF-A0A8C5DNU2-F1
#
_entry.id   AF-A0A8C5DNU2-F1
#
_cell.length_a   1.000
_cell.length_b   1.000
_cell.length_c   1.000
_cell.angle_alpha   90.00
_cell.angle_beta   90.00
_cell.angle_gamma   90.00
#
_symmetry.space_group_name_H-M   'P 1'
#
loop_
_entity.id
_entity.type
_entity.pdbx_description
1 polymer ?
#
loop_
_entity_poly.entity_id
_entity_poly.type
_entity_poly.pdbx_seq_one_letter_code
_entity_poly.pdbx_strand_id
1 'polypeptide(L)'
;ILDLGSGSGRDCYMLSQLVGEKGHVTGIDMTEDQLEVARRFVDYHMKEFGYKKPNVDYVQGYIEALTEAGLQNNSFDIIISNCVVNLSPDKRRVLAEAYSVLKDGGEFYFSDVYSSGRLTEEIKNHKVLWGECIGGALWWKDLLQLAEEAGFSLPRLVTAQIITVDNKELQDILGDYKFVSATYRLFKVPKVNPTHTCQVIYNGHIKGVEDHFPFDHQYKFKANEVVTVDAEMASILTHSRYAESFTCQPPGGPCEPCGVKPEVSVT
;
A
#
# COMPACT_ATOMS: atom_id res chain seq x y z
N ILE A 1 -6.07 3.97 -9.27
CA ILE A 1 -5.91 3.03 -8.13
C ILE A 1 -5.93 1.62 -8.70
N LEU A 2 -5.09 0.73 -8.19
CA LEU A 2 -5.13 -0.70 -8.49
C LEU A 2 -5.58 -1.44 -7.22
N ASP A 3 -6.50 -2.39 -7.37
CA ASP A 3 -6.97 -3.26 -6.30
C ASP A 3 -6.52 -4.70 -6.58
N LEU A 4 -5.62 -5.21 -5.73
CA LEU A 4 -5.09 -6.56 -5.85
C LEU A 4 -6.04 -7.56 -5.18
N GLY A 5 -6.49 -8.56 -5.93
CA GLY A 5 -7.47 -9.53 -5.44
C GLY A 5 -8.87 -8.91 -5.32
N SER A 6 -9.29 -8.18 -6.36
CA SER A 6 -10.51 -7.37 -6.36
C SER A 6 -11.81 -8.18 -6.19
N GLY A 7 -11.78 -9.50 -6.40
CA GLY A 7 -12.94 -10.37 -6.33
C GLY A 7 -14.08 -9.87 -7.22
N SER A 8 -15.28 -9.79 -6.63
CA SER A 8 -16.48 -9.27 -7.30
C SER A 8 -16.55 -7.74 -7.41
N GLY A 9 -15.48 -7.03 -7.06
CA GLY A 9 -15.32 -5.60 -7.31
C GLY A 9 -15.88 -4.67 -6.23
N ARG A 10 -16.17 -5.16 -5.02
CA ARG A 10 -16.73 -4.33 -3.93
C ARG A 10 -15.88 -3.08 -3.66
N ASP A 11 -14.59 -3.27 -3.41
CA ASP A 11 -13.68 -2.17 -3.07
C ASP A 11 -13.41 -1.31 -4.31
N CYS A 12 -13.29 -1.93 -5.49
CA CYS A 12 -13.20 -1.22 -6.77
C CYS A 12 -14.36 -0.23 -6.99
N TYR A 13 -15.62 -0.64 -6.75
CA TYR A 13 -16.78 0.24 -6.92
C TYR A 13 -16.87 1.34 -5.87
N MET A 14 -16.56 1.04 -4.61
CA MET A 14 -16.45 2.06 -3.57
C MET A 14 -15.39 3.11 -3.94
N LEU A 15 -14.21 2.66 -4.37
CA LEU A 15 -13.13 3.54 -4.78
C LEU A 15 -13.46 4.32 -6.04
N SER A 16 -14.13 3.71 -7.02
CA SER A 16 -14.61 4.37 -8.24
C SER A 16 -15.43 5.61 -7.92
N GLN A 17 -16.29 5.56 -6.90
CA GLN A 17 -17.05 6.71 -6.43
C GLN A 17 -16.16 7.74 -5.71
N LEU A 18 -15.23 7.29 -4.85
CA LEU A 18 -14.36 8.17 -4.05
C LEU A 18 -13.37 8.96 -4.91
N VAL A 19 -12.81 8.34 -5.95
CA VAL A 19 -11.86 9.01 -6.85
C VAL A 19 -12.54 9.94 -7.85
N GLY A 20 -13.86 9.84 -8.00
CA GLY A 20 -14.64 10.65 -8.91
C GLY A 20 -14.46 10.30 -10.39
N GLU A 21 -15.20 10.99 -11.26
CA GLU A 21 -15.22 10.74 -12.72
C GLU A 21 -13.85 10.96 -13.41
N LYS A 22 -12.94 11.71 -12.77
CA LYS A 22 -11.57 11.94 -13.29
C LYS A 22 -10.54 10.93 -12.78
N GLY A 23 -10.87 10.20 -11.71
CA GLY A 23 -10.03 9.11 -11.22
C GLY A 23 -10.29 7.83 -12.02
N HIS A 24 -9.46 6.82 -11.79
CA HIS A 24 -9.62 5.52 -12.42
C HIS A 24 -9.27 4.40 -11.45
N VAL A 25 -9.99 3.28 -11.51
CA VAL A 25 -9.76 2.09 -10.69
C VAL A 25 -9.61 0.86 -11.58
N THR A 26 -8.58 0.07 -11.36
CA THR A 26 -8.43 -1.24 -12.00
C THR A 26 -8.45 -2.30 -10.91
N GLY A 27 -9.30 -3.30 -11.05
CA GLY A 27 -9.26 -4.51 -10.22
C GLY A 27 -8.50 -5.61 -10.93
N ILE A 28 -7.66 -6.36 -10.22
CA ILE A 28 -7.07 -7.60 -10.73
C ILE A 28 -7.50 -8.78 -9.86
N ASP A 29 -7.89 -9.88 -10.48
CA ASP A 29 -8.18 -11.14 -9.79
C ASP A 29 -7.81 -12.33 -10.68
N MET A 30 -7.45 -13.46 -10.07
CA MET A 30 -7.16 -14.70 -10.81
C MET A 30 -8.44 -15.46 -11.18
N THR A 31 -9.55 -15.21 -10.49
CA THR A 31 -10.79 -15.98 -10.56
C THR A 31 -11.76 -15.34 -11.54
N GLU A 32 -11.91 -15.92 -12.74
CA GLU A 32 -12.76 -15.34 -13.78
C GLU A 32 -14.23 -15.22 -13.36
N ASP A 33 -14.77 -16.21 -12.63
CA ASP A 33 -16.15 -16.16 -12.12
C ASP A 33 -16.40 -14.91 -11.24
N GLN A 34 -15.41 -14.48 -10.46
CA GLN A 34 -15.51 -13.26 -9.64
C GLN A 34 -15.49 -12.01 -10.53
N LEU A 35 -14.61 -12.00 -11.54
CA LEU A 35 -14.50 -10.88 -12.49
C LEU A 35 -15.73 -10.76 -13.39
N GLU A 36 -16.39 -11.86 -13.76
CA GLU A 36 -17.67 -11.82 -14.48
C GLU A 36 -18.73 -11.10 -13.66
N VAL A 37 -18.84 -11.42 -12.37
CA VAL A 37 -19.73 -10.71 -11.45
C VAL A 37 -19.34 -9.24 -11.38
N ALA A 38 -18.06 -8.94 -11.20
CA ALA A 38 -17.57 -7.57 -11.13
C ALA A 38 -17.97 -6.78 -12.39
N ARG A 39 -17.62 -7.26 -13.59
CA ARG A 39 -17.91 -6.62 -14.88
C ARG A 39 -19.41 -6.43 -15.13
N ARG A 40 -20.25 -7.38 -14.71
CA ARG A 40 -21.72 -7.28 -14.87
C ARG A 40 -22.33 -6.05 -14.21
N PHE A 41 -21.73 -5.54 -13.14
CA PHE A 41 -22.26 -4.40 -12.38
C PHE A 41 -21.66 -3.04 -12.79
N VAL A 42 -20.84 -2.96 -13.85
CA VAL A 42 -20.20 -1.70 -14.25
C VAL A 42 -21.25 -0.66 -14.63
N ASP A 43 -22.14 -0.98 -15.58
CA ASP A 43 -23.17 -0.05 -16.05
C ASP A 43 -24.13 0.39 -14.94
N TYR A 44 -24.44 -0.53 -14.01
CA TYR A 44 -25.26 -0.22 -12.84
C TYR A 44 -24.59 0.87 -11.98
N HIS A 45 -23.34 0.67 -11.57
CA HIS A 45 -22.65 1.64 -10.72
C HIS A 45 -22.38 2.97 -11.44
N MET A 46 -22.01 2.94 -12.72
CA MET A 46 -21.80 4.18 -13.48
C MET A 46 -23.08 5.03 -13.55
N LYS A 47 -24.24 4.37 -13.70
CA LYS A 47 -25.54 5.04 -13.65
C LYS A 47 -25.85 5.60 -12.27
N GLU A 48 -25.64 4.82 -11.20
CA GLU A 48 -25.88 5.28 -9.82
C GLU A 48 -24.96 6.45 -9.42
N PHE A 49 -23.72 6.47 -9.93
CA PHE A 49 -22.77 7.56 -9.68
C PHE A 49 -22.96 8.77 -10.62
N GLY A 50 -23.75 8.62 -11.68
CA GLY A 50 -24.00 9.66 -12.67
C GLY A 50 -22.83 9.90 -13.64
N TYR A 51 -21.96 8.92 -13.84
CA TYR A 51 -20.77 9.03 -14.70
C TYR A 51 -21.11 8.71 -16.16
N LYS A 52 -20.54 9.48 -17.09
CA LYS A 52 -20.80 9.30 -18.53
C LYS A 52 -20.04 8.13 -19.13
N LYS A 53 -18.94 7.73 -18.50
CA LYS A 53 -18.07 6.64 -18.94
C LYS A 53 -17.62 5.83 -17.73
N PRO A 54 -17.39 4.53 -17.87
CA PRO A 54 -16.73 3.73 -16.86
C PRO A 54 -15.39 4.34 -16.45
N ASN A 55 -15.18 4.47 -15.16
CA ASN A 55 -13.88 4.79 -14.56
C ASN A 55 -13.31 3.58 -13.79
N VAL A 56 -13.85 2.39 -14.05
CA VAL A 56 -13.42 1.14 -13.45
C VAL A 56 -13.31 0.04 -14.52
N ASP A 57 -12.23 -0.73 -14.47
CA ASP A 57 -12.02 -1.93 -15.29
C ASP A 57 -11.41 -3.09 -14.48
N TYR A 58 -11.41 -4.28 -15.09
CA TYR A 58 -11.04 -5.52 -14.44
C TYR A 58 -10.15 -6.38 -15.32
N VAL A 59 -8.97 -6.72 -14.81
CA VAL A 59 -7.95 -7.55 -15.46
C VAL A 59 -7.92 -8.92 -14.81
N GLN A 60 -7.89 -9.98 -15.63
CA GLN A 60 -7.64 -11.32 -15.12
C GLN A 60 -6.13 -11.55 -15.02
N GLY A 61 -5.64 -11.98 -13.86
CA GLY A 61 -4.23 -12.29 -13.69
C GLY A 61 -3.82 -12.59 -12.26
N TYR A 62 -2.56 -12.96 -12.11
CA TYR A 62 -1.93 -13.21 -10.82
C TYR A 62 -1.33 -11.92 -10.28
N ILE A 63 -1.44 -11.69 -8.96
CA ILE A 63 -0.90 -10.49 -8.31
C ILE A 63 0.65 -10.51 -8.26
N GLU A 64 1.25 -11.66 -8.52
CA GLU A 64 2.68 -11.90 -8.72
C GLU A 64 3.14 -11.55 -10.14
N ALA A 65 2.23 -11.25 -11.07
CA ALA A 65 2.56 -11.11 -12.49
C ALA A 65 1.76 -9.96 -13.13
N LEU A 66 1.73 -8.80 -12.46
CA LEU A 66 0.95 -7.62 -12.88
C LEU A 66 1.35 -7.14 -14.27
N THR A 67 2.64 -7.07 -14.56
CA THR A 67 3.17 -6.63 -15.85
C THR A 67 2.85 -7.64 -16.96
N GLU A 68 2.93 -8.94 -16.68
CA GLU A 68 2.52 -10.00 -17.61
C GLU A 68 1.01 -9.96 -17.89
N ALA A 69 0.21 -9.58 -16.89
CA ALA A 69 -1.24 -9.34 -17.03
C ALA A 69 -1.57 -8.05 -17.82
N GLY A 70 -0.56 -7.30 -18.27
CA GLY A 70 -0.72 -6.12 -19.13
C GLY A 70 -0.74 -4.78 -18.39
N LEU A 71 -0.55 -4.78 -17.06
CA LEU A 71 -0.46 -3.55 -16.29
C LEU A 71 0.86 -2.82 -16.57
N GLN A 72 0.78 -1.52 -16.85
CA GLN A 72 1.93 -0.74 -17.25
C GLN A 72 2.77 -0.30 -16.05
N ASN A 73 4.09 -0.25 -16.23
CA ASN A 73 4.98 0.34 -15.22
C ASN A 73 4.64 1.81 -14.97
N ASN A 74 4.81 2.27 -13.73
CA ASN A 74 4.58 3.67 -13.35
C ASN A 74 3.21 4.22 -13.76
N SER A 75 2.14 3.44 -13.59
CA SER A 75 0.79 3.79 -14.05
C SER A 75 -0.21 4.04 -12.92
N PHE A 76 0.04 3.54 -11.70
CA PHE A 76 -0.88 3.67 -10.57
C PHE A 76 -0.35 4.61 -9.48
N ASP A 77 -1.21 5.50 -8.99
CA ASP A 77 -0.90 6.40 -7.86
C ASP A 77 -1.03 5.68 -6.50
N ILE A 78 -1.98 4.76 -6.40
CA ILE A 78 -2.26 3.97 -5.19
C ILE A 78 -2.54 2.54 -5.62
N ILE A 79 -1.93 1.58 -4.93
CA ILE A 79 -2.32 0.17 -4.93
C ILE A 79 -2.95 -0.13 -3.57
N ILE A 80 -4.04 -0.88 -3.56
CA ILE A 80 -4.63 -1.43 -2.35
C ILE A 80 -4.68 -2.96 -2.41
N SER A 81 -4.79 -3.57 -1.24
CA SER A 81 -5.01 -5.00 -1.07
C SER A 81 -5.59 -5.26 0.31
N ASN A 82 -6.50 -6.24 0.43
CA ASN A 82 -7.07 -6.67 1.70
C ASN A 82 -6.99 -8.19 1.84
N CYS A 83 -6.11 -8.67 2.72
CA CYS A 83 -5.92 -10.09 3.06
C CYS A 83 -5.55 -11.04 1.89
N VAL A 84 -5.05 -10.54 0.76
CA VAL A 84 -4.68 -11.42 -0.38
C VAL A 84 -3.18 -11.66 -0.53
N VAL A 85 -2.30 -10.77 -0.03
CA VAL A 85 -0.84 -10.93 -0.17
C VAL A 85 -0.37 -12.18 0.58
N ASN A 86 -0.98 -12.50 1.71
CA ASN A 86 -0.65 -13.71 2.46
C ASN A 86 -1.00 -15.02 1.76
N LEU A 87 -1.99 -15.01 0.86
CA LEU A 87 -2.35 -16.16 0.03
C LEU A 87 -1.36 -16.39 -1.12
N SER A 88 -0.55 -15.38 -1.45
CA SER A 88 0.50 -15.51 -2.45
C SER A 88 1.61 -16.48 -2.01
N PRO A 89 2.02 -17.41 -2.90
CA PRO A 89 3.21 -18.24 -2.69
C PRO A 89 4.52 -17.45 -2.82
N ASP A 90 4.52 -16.28 -3.48
CA ASP A 90 5.71 -15.44 -3.71
C ASP A 90 5.46 -13.97 -3.38
N LYS A 91 5.43 -13.69 -2.08
CA LYS A 91 5.25 -12.33 -1.52
C LYS A 91 6.33 -11.35 -1.98
N ARG A 92 7.55 -11.83 -2.22
CA ARG A 92 8.64 -10.99 -2.75
C ARG A 92 8.27 -10.49 -4.14
N ARG A 93 7.77 -11.37 -5.00
CA ARG A 93 7.33 -11.02 -6.35
C ARG A 93 6.12 -10.09 -6.35
N VAL A 94 5.14 -10.30 -5.46
CA VAL A 94 4.01 -9.36 -5.28
C VAL A 94 4.49 -7.94 -4.98
N LEU A 95 5.41 -7.79 -4.02
CA LEU A 95 5.95 -6.47 -3.67
C LEU A 95 6.76 -5.87 -4.83
N ALA A 96 7.55 -6.66 -5.56
CA ALA A 96 8.32 -6.19 -6.71
C ALA A 96 7.43 -5.73 -7.89
N GLU A 97 6.36 -6.47 -8.19
CA GLU A 97 5.40 -6.08 -9.22
C GLU A 97 4.60 -4.84 -8.81
N ALA A 98 4.13 -4.78 -7.56
CA ALA A 98 3.47 -3.59 -7.01
C ALA A 98 4.37 -2.35 -7.13
N TYR A 99 5.65 -2.48 -6.80
CA TYR A 99 6.63 -1.41 -6.96
C TYR A 99 6.80 -0.99 -8.43
N SER A 100 6.83 -1.95 -9.35
CA SER A 100 7.02 -1.69 -10.79
C SER A 100 5.86 -0.89 -11.39
N VAL A 101 4.62 -1.23 -11.06
CA VAL A 101 3.42 -0.57 -11.62
C VAL A 101 3.04 0.72 -10.88
N LEU A 102 3.54 0.96 -9.67
CA LEU A 102 3.41 2.24 -8.98
C LEU A 102 4.20 3.34 -9.67
N LYS A 103 3.60 4.54 -9.77
CA LYS A 103 4.32 5.77 -10.10
C LYS A 103 5.34 6.12 -9.02
N ASP A 104 6.34 6.91 -9.38
CA ASP A 104 7.13 7.63 -8.38
C ASP A 104 6.21 8.52 -7.54
N GLY A 105 6.39 8.50 -6.22
CA GLY A 105 5.47 9.10 -5.25
C GLY A 105 4.24 8.26 -4.91
N GLY A 106 4.06 7.13 -5.61
CA GLY A 106 2.94 6.24 -5.42
C GLY A 106 3.00 5.44 -4.12
N GLU A 107 1.86 4.90 -3.73
CA GLU A 107 1.68 4.23 -2.45
C GLU A 107 1.05 2.84 -2.59
N PHE A 108 1.60 1.85 -1.92
CA PHE A 108 0.93 0.59 -1.63
C PHE A 108 0.34 0.64 -0.21
N TYR A 109 -0.99 0.70 -0.11
CA TYR A 109 -1.75 0.79 1.14
C TYR A 109 -2.56 -0.49 1.33
N PHE A 110 -2.15 -1.37 2.24
CA PHE A 110 -2.76 -2.70 2.34
C PHE A 110 -2.90 -3.19 3.76
N SER A 111 -3.89 -4.04 3.97
CA SER A 111 -4.17 -4.71 5.23
C SER A 111 -3.94 -6.22 5.07
N ASP A 112 -3.22 -6.82 6.00
CA ASP A 112 -3.02 -8.27 6.03
C ASP A 112 -2.77 -8.80 7.44
N VAL A 113 -2.70 -10.12 7.59
CA VAL A 113 -2.39 -10.81 8.84
C VAL A 113 -0.87 -10.91 9.04
N TYR A 114 -0.39 -10.56 10.22
CA TYR A 114 1.02 -10.68 10.57
C TYR A 114 1.19 -11.50 11.84
N SER A 115 2.25 -12.29 11.87
CA SER A 115 2.60 -13.14 13.01
C SER A 115 3.71 -12.51 13.87
N SER A 116 3.78 -12.93 15.14
CA SER A 116 4.85 -12.54 16.07
C SER A 116 6.22 -13.17 15.73
N GLY A 117 6.25 -14.19 14.87
CA GLY A 117 7.46 -14.91 14.44
C GLY A 117 7.23 -15.72 13.18
N ARG A 118 8.30 -16.25 12.57
CA ARG A 118 8.20 -17.13 11.39
C ARG A 118 7.46 -18.41 11.75
N LEU A 119 6.40 -18.71 11.00
CA LEU A 119 5.53 -19.87 11.25
C LEU A 119 6.24 -21.19 10.92
N THR A 120 5.82 -22.27 11.60
CA THR A 120 6.27 -23.63 11.32
C THR A 120 5.68 -24.16 10.01
N GLU A 121 6.31 -25.17 9.42
CA GLU A 121 5.78 -25.82 8.21
C GLU A 121 4.42 -26.50 8.47
N GLU A 122 4.17 -26.94 9.69
CA GLU A 122 2.87 -27.47 10.11
C GLU A 122 1.77 -26.41 9.95
N ILE A 123 1.99 -25.20 10.49
CA ILE A 123 1.03 -24.09 10.40
C ILE A 123 0.85 -23.65 8.93
N LYS A 124 1.94 -23.52 8.17
CA LYS A 124 1.89 -23.06 6.77
C LYS A 124 1.09 -24.00 5.87
N ASN A 125 1.23 -25.31 6.09
CA ASN A 125 0.58 -26.32 5.25
C ASN A 125 -0.81 -26.73 5.77
N HIS A 126 -1.25 -26.19 6.91
CA HIS A 126 -2.57 -26.47 7.46
C HIS A 126 -3.67 -25.76 6.66
N LYS A 127 -4.48 -26.54 5.92
CA LYS A 127 -5.47 -26.02 4.97
C LYS A 127 -6.43 -24.97 5.53
N VAL A 128 -6.95 -25.18 6.74
CA VAL A 128 -7.88 -24.22 7.37
C VAL A 128 -7.17 -22.91 7.68
N LEU A 129 -6.04 -22.97 8.40
CA LEU A 129 -5.24 -21.78 8.72
C LEU A 129 -4.80 -21.03 7.46
N TRP A 130 -4.42 -21.75 6.40
CA TRP A 130 -4.07 -21.14 5.12
C TRP A 130 -5.28 -20.40 4.50
N GLY A 131 -6.46 -21.02 4.46
CA GLY A 131 -7.69 -20.39 3.96
C GLY A 131 -8.15 -19.18 4.79
N GLU A 132 -7.85 -19.17 6.08
CA GLU A 132 -8.10 -18.04 6.99
C GLU A 132 -6.99 -16.96 6.95
N CYS A 133 -6.09 -17.01 5.97
CA CYS A 133 -4.92 -16.11 5.82
C CYS A 133 -3.91 -16.16 6.98
N ILE A 134 -4.05 -17.10 7.92
CA ILE A 134 -3.15 -17.28 9.08
C ILE A 134 -1.93 -18.11 8.69
N GLY A 135 -2.11 -19.19 7.93
CA GLY A 135 -1.03 -20.09 7.52
C GLY A 135 -0.02 -19.40 6.59
N GLY A 136 -0.49 -18.44 5.81
CA GLY A 136 0.33 -17.60 4.95
C GLY A 136 0.91 -16.35 5.63
N ALA A 137 0.58 -16.11 6.91
CA ALA A 137 0.91 -14.86 7.59
C ALA A 137 2.42 -14.62 7.67
N LEU A 138 2.82 -13.43 7.23
CA LEU A 138 4.21 -13.01 7.25
C LEU A 138 4.63 -12.60 8.67
N TRP A 139 5.86 -12.96 9.07
CA TRP A 139 6.45 -12.34 10.24
C TRP A 139 6.67 -10.86 9.97
N TRP A 140 6.17 -9.98 10.83
CA TRP A 140 6.21 -8.54 10.58
C TRP A 140 7.62 -7.97 10.29
N LYS A 141 8.70 -8.59 10.80
CA LYS A 141 10.07 -8.17 10.48
C LYS A 141 10.50 -8.54 9.06
N ASP A 142 10.01 -9.66 8.53
CA ASP A 142 10.28 -10.07 7.15
C ASP A 142 9.63 -9.08 6.16
N LEU A 143 8.53 -8.41 6.54
CA LEU A 143 7.95 -7.33 5.72
C LEU A 143 8.94 -6.18 5.50
N LEU A 144 9.68 -5.79 6.55
CA LEU A 144 10.66 -4.71 6.46
C LEU A 144 11.74 -5.04 5.43
N GLN A 145 12.25 -6.28 5.48
CA GLN A 145 13.25 -6.77 4.55
C GLN A 145 12.71 -6.85 3.12
N LEU A 146 11.52 -7.44 2.92
CA LEU A 146 10.93 -7.59 1.59
C LEU A 146 10.59 -6.23 0.96
N ALA A 147 10.11 -5.28 1.75
CA ALA A 147 9.85 -3.91 1.29
C ALA A 147 11.16 -3.22 0.85
N GLU A 148 12.23 -3.36 1.62
CA GLU A 148 13.54 -2.82 1.28
C GLU A 148 14.12 -3.44 0.01
N GLU A 149 14.03 -4.77 -0.13
CA GLU A 149 14.46 -5.55 -1.31
C GLU A 149 13.71 -5.10 -2.58
N ALA A 150 12.40 -4.85 -2.47
CA ALA A 150 11.58 -4.34 -3.58
C ALA A 150 11.84 -2.86 -3.90
N GLY A 151 12.44 -2.10 -2.97
CA GLY A 151 12.78 -0.68 -3.16
C GLY A 151 11.79 0.32 -2.53
N PHE A 152 10.82 -0.15 -1.74
CA PHE A 152 9.90 0.71 -1.00
C PHE A 152 10.59 1.45 0.16
N SER A 153 9.94 2.51 0.63
CA SER A 153 10.21 3.11 1.94
C SER A 153 10.01 2.09 3.08
N LEU A 154 10.51 2.40 4.27
CA LEU A 154 10.19 1.62 5.46
C LEU A 154 8.66 1.54 5.65
N PRO A 155 8.09 0.33 5.82
CA PRO A 155 6.65 0.15 6.06
C PRO A 155 6.15 0.98 7.24
N ARG A 156 5.11 1.79 7.00
CA ARG A 156 4.47 2.65 8.02
C ARG A 156 3.21 1.96 8.54
N LEU A 157 3.19 1.61 9.83
CA LEU A 157 2.02 0.98 10.46
C LEU A 157 0.93 2.02 10.73
N VAL A 158 -0.26 1.84 10.16
CA VAL A 158 -1.43 2.72 10.37
C VAL A 158 -2.26 2.26 11.56
N THR A 159 -2.68 1.00 11.52
CA THR A 159 -3.51 0.36 12.55
C THR A 159 -3.11 -1.09 12.69
N ALA A 160 -3.28 -1.63 13.90
CA ALA A 160 -3.17 -3.06 14.16
C ALA A 160 -4.26 -3.48 15.14
N GLN A 161 -4.89 -4.62 14.88
CA GLN A 161 -5.84 -5.26 15.78
C GLN A 161 -5.45 -6.72 16.01
N ILE A 162 -5.56 -7.18 17.26
CA ILE A 162 -5.25 -8.56 17.62
C ILE A 162 -6.31 -9.48 16.99
N ILE A 163 -5.86 -10.58 16.39
CA ILE A 163 -6.72 -11.66 15.92
C ILE A 163 -6.70 -12.76 16.97
N THR A 164 -7.89 -13.20 17.38
CA THR A 164 -8.07 -14.35 18.26
C THR A 164 -8.58 -15.54 17.45
N VAL A 165 -8.07 -16.73 17.77
CA VAL A 165 -8.56 -17.98 17.21
C VAL A 165 -9.26 -18.71 18.33
N ASP A 166 -10.58 -18.87 18.23
CA ASP A 166 -11.39 -19.45 19.31
C ASP A 166 -11.48 -20.98 19.23
N ASN A 167 -11.06 -21.57 18.10
CA ASN A 167 -11.01 -23.01 17.93
C ASN A 167 -9.80 -23.59 18.68
N LYS A 168 -10.07 -24.45 19.67
CA LYS A 168 -9.05 -25.04 20.55
C LYS A 168 -8.03 -25.92 19.81
N GLU A 169 -8.46 -26.71 18.84
CA GLU A 169 -7.56 -27.57 18.05
C GLU A 169 -6.57 -26.71 17.25
N LEU A 170 -7.05 -25.60 16.70
CA LEU A 170 -6.19 -24.64 16.01
C LEU A 170 -5.28 -23.88 16.98
N GLN A 171 -5.74 -23.53 18.18
CA GLN A 171 -4.89 -22.92 19.21
C GLN A 171 -3.70 -23.82 19.57
N ASP A 172 -3.93 -25.13 19.72
CA ASP A 172 -2.87 -26.09 20.04
C ASP A 172 -1.80 -26.14 18.93
N ILE A 173 -2.21 -26.04 17.66
CA ILE A 173 -1.29 -25.97 16.50
C ILE A 173 -0.55 -24.63 16.45
N LEU A 174 -1.23 -23.54 16.77
CA LEU A 174 -0.67 -22.19 16.74
C LEU A 174 0.26 -21.90 17.93
N GLY A 175 0.17 -22.65 19.03
CA GLY A 175 1.01 -22.46 20.22
C GLY A 175 1.03 -21.00 20.69
N ASP A 176 2.24 -20.44 20.86
CA ASP A 176 2.44 -19.08 21.36
C ASP A 176 2.46 -17.98 20.27
N TYR A 177 2.20 -18.33 19.00
CA TYR A 177 2.14 -17.33 17.95
C TYR A 177 0.99 -16.36 18.19
N LYS A 178 1.30 -15.06 18.09
CA LYS A 178 0.30 -13.98 18.17
C LYS A 178 0.10 -13.42 16.77
N PHE A 179 -1.16 -13.12 16.45
CA PHE A 179 -1.55 -12.61 15.15
C PHE A 179 -2.19 -11.24 15.28
N VAL A 180 -1.90 -10.38 14.32
CA VAL A 180 -2.54 -9.08 14.18
C VAL A 180 -3.00 -8.88 12.75
N SER A 181 -4.19 -8.33 12.57
CA SER A 181 -4.56 -7.68 11.31
C SER A 181 -3.96 -6.29 11.35
N ALA A 182 -3.04 -6.00 10.43
CA ALA A 182 -2.33 -4.72 10.41
C ALA A 182 -2.46 -4.06 9.04
N THR A 183 -2.62 -2.74 9.05
CA THR A 183 -2.63 -1.92 7.83
C THR A 183 -1.31 -1.19 7.72
N TYR A 184 -0.62 -1.38 6.60
CA TYR A 184 0.66 -0.76 6.30
C TYR A 184 0.58 0.15 5.07
N ARG A 185 1.50 1.12 5.04
CA ARG A 185 1.73 2.03 3.92
C ARG A 185 3.18 1.91 3.49
N LEU A 186 3.40 1.64 2.22
CA LEU A 186 4.72 1.55 1.60
C LEU A 186 4.75 2.54 0.44
N PHE A 187 5.77 3.41 0.38
CA PHE A 187 5.85 4.45 -0.64
C PHE A 187 7.01 4.18 -1.60
N LYS A 188 6.78 4.48 -2.88
CA LYS A 188 7.82 4.52 -3.90
C LYS A 188 8.39 5.93 -3.98
N VAL A 189 9.39 6.21 -3.15
CA VAL A 189 10.02 7.54 -3.06
C VAL A 189 11.54 7.43 -3.07
N PRO A 190 12.26 8.51 -3.41
CA PRO A 190 13.72 8.50 -3.38
C PRO A 190 14.26 8.08 -2.01
N LYS A 191 15.25 7.19 -2.00
CA LYS A 191 15.97 6.84 -0.77
C LYS A 191 16.79 8.04 -0.32
N VAL A 192 16.66 8.40 0.95
CA VAL A 192 17.30 9.57 1.57
C VAL A 192 18.16 9.15 2.75
N ASN A 193 19.16 9.96 3.08
CA ASN A 193 20.03 9.70 4.22
C ASN A 193 19.26 9.96 5.55
N PRO A 194 19.12 8.96 6.44
CA PRO A 194 18.26 9.04 7.63
C PRO A 194 18.70 10.06 8.69
N THR A 195 19.88 10.67 8.57
CA THR A 195 20.43 11.57 9.60
C THR A 195 19.84 12.98 9.61
N HIS A 196 19.01 13.34 8.62
CA HIS A 196 18.44 14.69 8.51
C HIS A 196 17.00 14.72 9.02
N THR A 197 16.64 15.81 9.71
CA THR A 197 15.26 16.11 10.09
C THR A 197 14.75 17.32 9.32
N CYS A 198 13.44 17.37 9.10
CA CYS A 198 12.77 18.47 8.42
C CYS A 198 11.58 18.96 9.26
N GLN A 199 11.24 20.24 9.14
CA GLN A 199 10.01 20.77 9.72
C GLN A 199 8.94 20.86 8.64
N VAL A 200 7.78 20.29 8.93
CA VAL A 200 6.62 20.28 8.03
C VAL A 200 5.39 20.86 8.71
N ILE A 201 4.52 21.46 7.90
CA ILE A 201 3.23 21.99 8.33
C ILE A 201 2.16 21.33 7.46
N TYR A 202 1.15 20.72 8.08
CA TYR A 202 -0.05 20.27 7.37
C TYR A 202 -0.98 21.46 7.13
N ASN A 203 -1.36 21.70 5.87
CA ASN A 203 -2.09 22.89 5.46
C ASN A 203 -3.62 22.77 5.64
N GLY A 204 -4.14 21.60 6.02
CA GLY A 204 -5.57 21.39 6.27
C GLY A 204 -6.44 21.27 5.01
N HIS A 205 -5.84 20.93 3.87
CA HIS A 205 -6.54 20.90 2.57
C HIS A 205 -7.15 19.54 2.20
N ILE A 206 -6.89 18.48 2.97
CA ILE A 206 -7.44 17.15 2.68
C ILE A 206 -8.85 17.08 3.25
N LYS A 207 -9.83 16.92 2.36
CA LYS A 207 -11.25 16.85 2.70
C LYS A 207 -11.53 15.75 3.74
N GLY A 208 -12.30 16.07 4.77
CA GLY A 208 -12.72 15.17 5.86
C GLY A 208 -11.68 14.99 6.98
N VAL A 209 -10.48 15.56 6.81
CA VAL A 209 -9.40 15.55 7.81
C VAL A 209 -8.71 16.91 7.85
N GLU A 210 -9.49 17.99 7.69
CA GLU A 210 -9.02 19.37 7.62
C GLU A 210 -8.27 19.78 8.89
N ASP A 211 -8.75 19.36 10.07
CA ASP A 211 -8.14 19.72 11.36
C ASP A 211 -6.96 18.83 11.75
N HIS A 212 -7.11 17.50 11.54
CA HIS A 212 -6.14 16.50 11.97
C HIS A 212 -6.01 15.41 10.91
N PHE A 213 -4.80 15.22 10.39
CA PHE A 213 -4.49 14.18 9.44
C PHE A 213 -3.70 13.04 10.11
N PRO A 214 -4.34 11.89 10.41
CA PRO A 214 -3.66 10.71 10.92
C PRO A 214 -2.92 10.01 9.78
N PHE A 215 -1.61 10.20 9.70
CA PHE A 215 -0.80 9.61 8.64
C PHE A 215 -0.50 8.13 8.92
N ASP A 216 -0.02 7.83 10.12
CA ASP A 216 0.27 6.49 10.61
C ASP A 216 0.18 6.45 12.16
N HIS A 217 0.63 5.37 12.82
CA HIS A 217 0.58 5.26 14.28
C HIS A 217 1.49 6.26 15.02
N GLN A 218 2.53 6.78 14.37
CA GLN A 218 3.50 7.72 14.94
C GLN A 218 3.09 9.16 14.65
N TYR A 219 2.70 9.44 13.41
CA TYR A 219 2.46 10.79 12.92
C TYR A 219 0.97 11.10 12.78
N LYS A 220 0.54 12.10 13.57
CA LYS A 220 -0.75 12.77 13.45
C LYS A 220 -0.50 14.26 13.31
N PHE A 221 -0.77 14.80 12.13
CA PHE A 221 -0.50 16.20 11.84
C PHE A 221 -1.74 17.05 12.12
N LYS A 222 -1.61 18.00 13.04
CA LYS A 222 -2.63 19.02 13.25
C LYS A 222 -2.40 20.17 12.28
N ALA A 223 -3.49 20.70 11.73
CA ALA A 223 -3.41 21.78 10.75
C ALA A 223 -2.71 23.02 11.32
N ASN A 224 -1.83 23.61 10.51
CA ASN A 224 -1.06 24.82 10.82
C ASN A 224 -0.06 24.68 11.99
N GLU A 225 0.22 23.47 12.47
CA GLU A 225 1.26 23.21 13.46
C GLU A 225 2.55 22.71 12.81
N VAL A 226 3.68 23.17 13.35
CA VAL A 226 5.01 22.74 12.91
C VAL A 226 5.34 21.40 13.57
N VAL A 227 5.64 20.39 12.75
CA VAL A 227 6.05 19.06 13.20
C VAL A 227 7.43 18.74 12.65
N THR A 228 8.34 18.29 13.51
CA THR A 228 9.65 17.77 13.09
C THR A 228 9.51 16.31 12.67
N VAL A 229 9.94 15.98 11.45
CA VAL A 229 9.90 14.64 10.87
C VAL A 229 11.29 14.20 10.43
N ASP A 230 11.49 12.90 10.29
CA ASP A 230 12.72 12.35 9.71
C ASP A 230 12.79 12.60 8.19
N ALA A 231 13.97 12.36 7.60
CA ALA A 231 14.19 12.57 6.17
C ALA A 231 13.26 11.73 5.29
N GLU A 232 12.96 10.49 5.69
CA GLU A 232 12.13 9.59 4.89
C GLU A 232 10.67 10.07 4.86
N MET A 233 10.14 10.48 6.00
CA MET A 233 8.82 11.09 6.11
C MET A 233 8.76 12.41 5.34
N ALA A 234 9.81 13.24 5.39
CA ALA A 234 9.89 14.43 4.53
C ALA A 234 9.87 14.08 3.04
N SER A 235 10.62 13.05 2.63
CA SER A 235 10.62 12.54 1.25
C SER A 235 9.22 12.07 0.83
N ILE A 236 8.53 11.32 1.69
CA ILE A 236 7.15 10.87 1.44
C ILE A 236 6.20 12.06 1.27
N LEU A 237 6.23 13.03 2.18
CA LEU A 237 5.34 14.18 2.11
C LEU A 237 5.58 15.05 0.88
N THR A 238 6.83 15.15 0.41
CA THR A 238 7.21 16.03 -0.72
C THR A 238 7.11 15.38 -2.10
N HIS A 239 7.21 14.06 -2.19
CA HIS A 239 7.23 13.35 -3.48
C HIS A 239 5.94 12.58 -3.78
N SER A 240 5.04 12.42 -2.80
CA SER A 240 3.75 11.75 -3.00
C SER A 240 2.61 12.73 -3.28
N ARG A 241 1.39 12.21 -3.46
CA ARG A 241 0.15 13.02 -3.58
C ARG A 241 -0.10 13.98 -2.40
N TYR A 242 0.66 13.86 -1.31
CA TYR A 242 0.58 14.75 -0.15
C TYR A 242 1.34 16.07 -0.32
N ALA A 243 2.15 16.23 -1.36
CA ALA A 243 3.02 17.40 -1.55
C ALA A 243 2.27 18.73 -1.48
N GLU A 244 1.05 18.81 -2.05
CA GLU A 244 0.24 20.03 -2.04
C GLU A 244 -0.41 20.32 -0.67
N SER A 245 -0.51 19.30 0.20
CA SER A 245 -1.12 19.39 1.52
C SER A 245 -0.12 19.72 2.63
N PHE A 246 1.17 19.75 2.32
CA PHE A 246 2.24 19.99 3.29
C PHE A 246 3.20 21.08 2.84
N THR A 247 3.61 21.91 3.80
CA THR A 247 4.67 22.92 3.59
C THR A 247 5.92 22.49 4.34
N CYS A 248 7.03 22.25 3.62
CA CYS A 248 8.34 22.01 4.23
C CYS A 248 9.07 23.34 4.47
N GLN A 249 9.66 23.53 5.65
CA GLN A 249 10.46 24.70 5.96
C GLN A 249 11.97 24.44 5.85
N PRO A 250 12.77 25.44 5.41
CA PRO A 250 12.35 26.82 5.08
C PRO A 250 12.11 27.04 3.57
N PRO A 251 11.13 27.88 3.18
CA PRO A 251 11.01 28.30 1.79
C PRO A 251 12.21 29.19 1.40
N GLY A 252 13.04 28.76 0.45
CA GLY A 252 14.05 29.62 -0.20
C GLY A 252 15.54 29.25 -0.05
N GLY A 253 15.90 28.07 0.46
CA GLY A 253 17.25 27.52 0.29
C GLY A 253 17.27 26.56 -0.92
N PRO A 254 18.33 26.52 -1.76
CA PRO A 254 18.38 25.56 -2.85
C PRO A 254 18.30 24.13 -2.30
N CYS A 255 17.41 23.31 -2.85
CA CYS A 255 17.61 21.86 -2.83
C CYS A 255 18.92 21.60 -3.55
N GLU A 256 20.02 21.39 -2.81
CA GLU A 256 21.24 20.92 -3.43
C GLU A 256 20.93 19.62 -4.19
N PRO A 257 21.39 19.48 -5.44
CA PRO A 257 21.21 18.24 -6.15
C PRO A 257 22.00 17.17 -5.40
N CYS A 258 21.31 16.17 -4.84
CA CYS A 258 21.94 14.90 -4.49
C CYS A 258 22.44 14.24 -5.78
N GLY A 259 23.60 14.67 -6.26
CA GLY A 259 24.21 14.25 -7.50
C GLY A 259 25.65 14.72 -7.57
N VAL A 260 26.56 13.88 -7.10
CA VAL A 260 27.99 14.02 -7.39
C VAL A 260 28.16 13.94 -8.90
N LYS A 261 28.49 15.04 -9.57
CA LYS A 261 29.03 14.97 -10.93
C LYS A 261 30.47 14.43 -10.83
N PRO A 262 30.86 13.47 -11.68
CA PRO A 262 32.24 13.00 -11.71
C PRO A 262 33.14 14.14 -12.21
N GLU A 263 34.24 14.37 -11.49
CA GLU A 263 35.33 15.21 -11.97
C GLU A 263 35.90 14.59 -13.24
N VAL A 264 35.74 15.30 -14.36
CA VAL A 264 36.52 15.06 -15.56
C VAL A 264 37.88 15.72 -15.31
N SER A 265 38.88 14.92 -14.93
CA SER A 265 40.27 15.33 -14.96
C SER A 265 40.75 15.28 -16.42
N VAL A 266 40.90 16.44 -17.04
CA VAL A 266 41.71 16.60 -18.26
C VAL A 266 43.14 16.92 -17.83
N THR A 267 44.05 15.98 -18.07
CA THR A 267 45.44 16.24 -18.49
C THR A 267 45.92 15.07 -19.34
#